data_AF-A0A4Q6BGG9-F1
#
_entry.id   AF-A0A4Q6BGG9-F1
#
_cell.length_a   1.000
_cell.length_b   1.000
_cell.length_c   1.000
_cell.angle_alpha   90.00
_cell.angle_beta   90.00
_cell.angle_gamma   90.00
#
_symmetry.space_group_name_H-M   'P 1'
#
loop_
_entity.id
_entity.type
_entity.pdbx_description
1 polymer ?
#
loop_
_entity_poly.entity_id
_entity_poly.type
_entity_poly.pdbx_seq_one_letter_code
_entity_poly.pdbx_strand_id
1 'polypeptide(L)'
;MKKSRWPPTLLTDLTKIEFVKEQRRLLFFVNRAAVCLLLSFLIMVLSTFRLRLFSSLAFLCTFLSCQELIDAPVPSLHWDKFEAASATPLLPADCQKLEGIYRIEVADDDFGDSAVLKWSWDITGTDTTHYLSIFCQEAVRYFILQGKASGDSVLLNGYWRNVENTKTGKARFVIANRRTVFGPDSAAQGSVFLRGHYGMFDSDPEKEVNFRFKRPLKEDSSFLVIAHRGGGRNNDLLPASENSLEMIHLASRLGATGIEIDVQLTKDSVPVLYHDTRLNDRLTKDAGIRGELAEYTYDELTSEVTLKRGGRIPTLQDALHTAVYNTPIRFIWLDCKGESTLRRIRALQESFLQKAKAAGRNVEIVIGIPTEEQYGHFRRLAG
;
A
#
# COMPACT_ATOMS: atom_id res chain seq x y z
N MET A 1 17.61 -8.80 40.40
CA MET A 1 18.92 -9.04 39.77
C MET A 1 19.18 -10.54 39.68
N LYS A 2 19.15 -11.09 38.46
CA LYS A 2 19.85 -12.30 37.99
C LYS A 2 19.52 -12.41 36.50
N LYS A 3 20.45 -11.99 35.63
CA LYS A 3 20.37 -12.18 34.18
C LYS A 3 20.82 -13.62 33.90
N SER A 4 19.93 -14.49 33.44
CA SER A 4 20.32 -15.76 32.83
C SER A 4 20.77 -15.50 31.38
N ARG A 5 21.99 -15.92 31.07
CA ARG A 5 22.57 -15.91 29.71
C ARG A 5 22.03 -17.11 28.94
N TRP A 6 21.51 -16.87 27.74
CA TRP A 6 21.19 -17.91 26.77
C TRP A 6 22.49 -18.46 26.13
N PRO A 7 22.58 -19.76 25.80
CA PRO A 7 23.74 -20.33 25.12
C PRO A 7 23.78 -19.91 23.64
N PRO A 8 24.98 -19.64 23.06
CA PRO A 8 25.12 -18.93 21.78
C PRO A 8 25.21 -19.86 20.55
N THR A 9 24.30 -20.82 20.36
CA THR A 9 24.41 -21.77 19.23
C THR A 9 23.12 -22.06 18.42
N LEU A 10 22.08 -21.22 18.49
CA LEU A 10 20.87 -21.39 17.67
C LEU A 10 20.29 -20.08 17.08
N LEU A 11 21.13 -19.08 16.87
CA LEU A 11 20.73 -17.74 16.40
C LEU A 11 21.56 -17.27 15.19
N THR A 12 21.62 -18.11 14.15
CA THR A 12 22.01 -17.68 12.80
C THR A 12 20.80 -17.82 11.89
N ASP A 13 20.09 -16.69 11.66
CA ASP A 13 19.21 -16.38 10.50
C ASP A 13 17.97 -15.50 10.79
N LEU A 14 17.97 -14.66 11.84
CA LEU A 14 16.86 -13.68 12.04
C LEU A 14 17.27 -12.22 12.18
N THR A 15 18.51 -11.85 11.87
CA THR A 15 18.94 -10.44 11.86
C THR A 15 18.79 -9.83 10.47
N LYS A 16 17.57 -9.46 10.06
CA LYS A 16 17.32 -8.54 8.92
C LYS A 16 15.85 -8.07 8.86
N ILE A 17 15.35 -7.48 9.94
CA ILE A 17 14.10 -6.69 9.91
C ILE A 17 14.39 -5.38 10.64
N GLU A 18 14.87 -4.38 9.91
CA GLU A 18 14.94 -3.01 10.43
C GLU A 18 13.58 -2.34 10.24
N PHE A 19 12.90 -2.12 11.37
CA PHE A 19 11.68 -1.32 11.43
C PHE A 19 12.06 0.16 11.51
N VAL A 20 11.92 0.89 10.40
CA VAL A 20 12.05 2.36 10.43
C VAL A 20 10.78 2.95 11.03
N LYS A 21 10.80 3.22 12.34
CA LYS A 21 9.65 3.71 13.10
C LYS A 21 9.98 4.97 13.88
N GLU A 22 10.54 5.99 13.24
CA GLU A 22 10.72 7.29 13.89
C GLU A 22 10.79 8.39 12.85
N GLN A 23 9.89 9.39 12.96
CA GLN A 23 9.92 10.77 12.39
C GLN A 23 8.49 11.38 12.34
N ARG A 24 7.41 10.59 12.33
CA ARG A 24 6.02 11.13 12.23
C ARG A 24 5.41 11.68 13.54
N ARG A 25 6.06 11.56 14.70
CA ARG A 25 5.49 12.01 15.99
C ARG A 25 5.61 13.53 16.24
N LEU A 26 6.55 14.23 15.61
CA LEU A 26 6.77 15.65 15.92
C LEU A 26 5.80 16.59 15.17
N LEU A 27 5.48 16.34 13.89
CA LEU A 27 4.70 17.29 13.10
C LEU A 27 3.21 17.33 13.45
N PHE A 28 2.61 16.18 13.81
CA PHE A 28 1.20 16.12 14.20
C PHE A 28 0.91 16.73 15.58
N PHE A 29 1.89 16.74 16.48
CA PHE A 29 1.74 17.33 17.82
C PHE A 29 1.80 18.86 17.78
N VAL A 30 2.67 19.42 16.91
CA VAL A 30 2.84 20.86 16.78
C VAL A 30 1.59 21.53 16.18
N ASN A 31 0.91 20.88 15.22
CA ASN A 31 -0.25 21.48 14.58
C ASN A 31 -1.53 21.43 15.45
N ARG A 32 -1.71 20.38 16.27
CA ARG A 32 -2.83 20.31 17.23
C ARG A 32 -2.65 21.24 18.43
N ALA A 33 -1.43 21.37 18.94
CA ALA A 33 -1.14 22.29 20.05
C ALA A 33 -1.32 23.75 19.61
N ALA A 34 -0.91 24.11 18.39
CA ALA A 34 -1.07 25.47 17.87
C ALA A 34 -2.55 25.85 17.68
N VAL A 35 -3.38 24.95 17.14
CA VAL A 35 -4.82 25.20 16.96
C VAL A 35 -5.55 25.24 18.31
N CYS A 36 -5.21 24.38 19.27
CA CYS A 36 -5.77 24.45 20.62
C CYS A 36 -5.32 25.71 21.38
N LEU A 37 -4.07 26.17 21.22
CA LEU A 37 -3.58 27.41 21.82
C LEU A 37 -4.23 28.65 21.19
N LEU A 38 -4.42 28.67 19.87
CA LEU A 38 -5.13 29.75 19.17
C LEU A 38 -6.61 29.81 19.55
N LEU A 39 -7.30 28.66 19.67
CA LEU A 39 -8.67 28.64 20.18
C LEU A 39 -8.74 29.07 21.65
N SER A 40 -7.79 28.65 22.49
CA SER A 40 -7.73 29.03 23.90
C SER A 40 -7.47 30.53 24.07
N PHE A 41 -6.61 31.11 23.22
CA PHE A 41 -6.32 32.55 23.22
C PHE A 41 -7.52 33.37 22.71
N LEU A 42 -8.23 32.88 21.69
CA LEU A 42 -9.43 33.52 21.17
C LEU A 42 -10.58 33.48 22.21
N ILE A 43 -10.75 32.35 22.92
CA ILE A 43 -11.71 32.21 24.02
C ILE A 43 -11.34 33.14 25.18
N MET A 44 -10.05 33.28 25.50
CA MET A 44 -9.59 34.16 26.58
C MET A 44 -9.78 35.65 26.22
N VAL A 45 -9.50 36.05 24.97
CA VAL A 45 -9.73 37.42 24.49
C VAL A 45 -11.22 37.75 24.45
N LEU A 46 -12.07 36.82 24.03
CA LEU A 46 -13.53 37.00 24.01
C LEU A 46 -14.18 36.93 25.40
N SER A 47 -13.52 36.38 26.41
CA SER A 47 -14.02 36.31 27.80
C SER A 47 -14.01 37.64 28.55
N THR A 48 -13.35 38.67 27.99
CA THR A 48 -13.32 40.03 28.57
C THR A 48 -14.59 40.85 28.25
N PHE A 49 -15.42 40.40 27.31
CA PHE A 49 -16.74 40.97 27.05
C PHE A 49 -17.82 40.11 27.70
N ARG A 50 -18.40 40.60 28.80
CA ARG A 50 -19.62 40.04 29.37
C ARG A 50 -20.68 39.97 28.26
N LEU A 51 -21.20 38.79 27.93
CA LEU A 51 -22.65 38.55 27.73
C LEU A 51 -22.94 37.05 27.56
N ARG A 52 -23.96 36.59 28.29
CA ARG A 52 -24.41 35.20 28.50
C ARG A 52 -25.09 34.56 27.28
N LEU A 53 -24.50 34.62 26.08
CA LEU A 53 -25.07 34.02 24.86
C LEU A 53 -24.23 32.91 24.21
N PHE A 54 -23.04 32.60 24.74
CA PHE A 54 -22.09 31.68 24.09
C PHE A 54 -22.06 30.24 24.65
N SER A 55 -22.74 29.96 25.76
CA SER A 55 -22.80 28.60 26.32
C SER A 55 -23.64 27.64 25.47
N SER A 56 -24.56 28.16 24.65
CA SER A 56 -25.38 27.36 23.73
C SER A 56 -24.69 27.07 22.39
N LEU A 57 -23.74 27.92 21.98
CA LEU A 57 -23.05 27.82 20.69
C LEU A 57 -21.78 26.96 20.77
N ALA A 58 -21.08 27.01 21.91
CA ALA A 58 -19.93 26.14 22.17
C ALA A 58 -20.34 24.66 22.31
N PHE A 59 -21.56 24.39 22.79
CA PHE A 59 -22.13 23.04 22.83
C PHE A 59 -22.62 22.56 21.46
N LEU A 60 -22.92 23.47 20.52
CA LEU A 60 -23.34 23.09 19.15
C LEU A 60 -22.14 22.71 18.26
N CYS A 61 -20.95 23.27 18.55
CA CYS A 61 -19.73 22.97 17.78
C CYS A 61 -19.08 21.62 18.15
N THR A 62 -19.46 20.99 19.27
CA THR A 62 -18.94 19.67 19.66
C THR A 62 -19.75 18.49 19.09
N PHE A 63 -20.93 18.74 18.51
CA PHE A 63 -21.79 17.69 17.91
C PHE A 63 -21.71 17.59 16.39
N LEU A 64 -20.89 18.42 15.73
CA LEU A 64 -20.67 18.38 14.28
C LEU A 64 -19.20 18.17 13.90
N SER A 65 -18.43 17.47 14.73
CA SER A 65 -17.24 16.78 14.22
C SER A 65 -17.67 15.48 13.54
N CYS A 66 -18.45 15.61 12.45
CA CYS A 66 -18.28 14.66 11.37
C CYS A 66 -16.81 14.80 10.99
N GLN A 67 -15.99 13.79 11.27
CA GLN A 67 -14.67 13.70 10.67
C GLN A 67 -14.92 13.58 9.17
N GLU A 68 -14.92 14.70 8.45
CA GLU A 68 -14.78 14.64 7.00
C GLU A 68 -13.53 13.81 6.75
N LEU A 69 -13.69 12.72 6.00
CA LEU A 69 -12.54 12.01 5.47
C LEU A 69 -11.81 13.01 4.58
N ILE A 70 -10.71 13.56 5.08
CA ILE A 70 -9.70 14.13 4.22
C ILE A 70 -9.29 12.98 3.31
N ASP A 71 -9.54 13.12 2.01
CA ASP A 71 -9.27 12.08 1.04
C ASP A 71 -8.40 12.59 -0.09
N ALA A 72 -7.75 11.65 -0.78
CA ALA A 72 -6.96 11.93 -1.96
C ALA A 72 -7.39 10.94 -3.05
N PRO A 73 -8.56 11.18 -3.68
CA PRO A 73 -9.13 10.24 -4.63
C PRO A 73 -8.20 10.03 -5.82
N VAL A 74 -8.19 8.82 -6.37
CA VAL A 74 -7.52 8.54 -7.64
C VAL A 74 -8.32 9.27 -8.73
N PRO A 75 -7.68 10.11 -9.57
CA PRO A 75 -8.38 10.82 -10.62
C PRO A 75 -8.89 9.86 -11.71
N SER A 76 -9.83 10.32 -12.52
CA SER A 76 -10.25 9.61 -13.72
C SER A 76 -9.05 9.43 -14.67
N LEU A 77 -8.73 8.17 -14.95
CA LEU A 77 -7.59 7.80 -15.78
C LEU A 77 -7.94 7.68 -17.26
N HIS A 78 -9.13 8.14 -17.67
CA HIS A 78 -9.56 8.04 -19.06
C HIS A 78 -8.57 8.74 -20.00
N TRP A 79 -8.19 8.05 -21.08
CA TRP A 79 -7.34 8.59 -22.13
C TRP A 79 -7.59 7.85 -23.44
N ASP A 80 -8.21 8.53 -24.42
CA ASP A 80 -8.60 7.93 -25.71
C ASP A 80 -7.49 7.12 -26.38
N LYS A 81 -6.26 7.64 -26.38
CA LYS A 81 -5.10 6.95 -26.99
C LYS A 81 -4.75 5.64 -26.29
N PHE A 82 -5.00 5.55 -24.98
CA PHE A 82 -4.72 4.38 -24.16
C PHE A 82 -5.84 3.33 -24.19
N GLU A 83 -7.06 3.78 -24.49
CA GLU A 83 -8.25 2.94 -24.61
C GLU A 83 -8.52 2.50 -26.05
N ALA A 84 -7.88 3.13 -27.03
CA ALA A 84 -7.94 2.74 -28.43
C ALA A 84 -7.62 1.25 -28.63
N ALA A 85 -8.31 0.60 -29.58
CA ALA A 85 -8.12 -0.82 -29.90
C ALA A 85 -6.68 -1.18 -30.32
N SER A 86 -5.90 -0.20 -30.79
CA SER A 86 -4.48 -0.38 -31.12
C SER A 86 -3.56 -0.42 -29.89
N ALA A 87 -4.05 -0.05 -28.70
CA ALA A 87 -3.30 -0.05 -27.46
C ALA A 87 -3.46 -1.40 -26.74
N THR A 88 -2.45 -2.26 -26.85
CA THR A 88 -2.45 -3.63 -26.32
C THR A 88 -1.61 -3.74 -25.04
N PRO A 89 -1.83 -4.77 -24.19
CA PRO A 89 -0.97 -5.03 -23.03
C PRO A 89 0.52 -5.09 -23.41
N LEU A 90 1.38 -4.60 -22.52
CA LEU A 90 2.84 -4.73 -22.68
C LEU A 90 3.30 -6.18 -22.48
N LEU A 91 4.33 -6.55 -23.22
CA LEU A 91 5.03 -7.82 -23.01
C LEU A 91 6.05 -7.66 -21.86
N PRO A 92 6.27 -8.69 -21.03
CA PRO A 92 7.23 -8.62 -19.91
C PRO A 92 8.64 -8.16 -20.29
N ALA A 93 9.11 -8.51 -21.50
CA ALA A 93 10.41 -8.11 -22.01
C ALA A 93 10.57 -6.60 -22.22
N ASP A 94 9.47 -5.88 -22.49
CA ASP A 94 9.49 -4.42 -22.65
C ASP A 94 9.64 -3.71 -21.31
N CYS A 95 9.15 -4.31 -20.22
CA CYS A 95 9.14 -3.71 -18.90
C CYS A 95 10.55 -3.62 -18.28
N GLN A 96 11.32 -4.71 -18.31
CA GLN A 96 12.59 -4.81 -17.57
C GLN A 96 13.61 -3.71 -17.91
N LYS A 97 13.59 -3.18 -19.14
CA LYS A 97 14.54 -2.18 -19.60
C LYS A 97 14.33 -0.77 -19.05
N LEU A 98 13.16 -0.51 -18.46
CA LEU A 98 12.85 0.78 -17.84
C LEU A 98 13.13 0.80 -16.34
N GLU A 99 13.42 -0.34 -15.71
CA GLU A 99 13.77 -0.34 -14.29
C GLU A 99 15.13 0.32 -14.05
N GLY A 100 15.22 1.22 -13.09
CA GLY A 100 16.47 1.92 -12.84
C GLY A 100 16.34 3.13 -11.94
N ILE A 101 17.47 3.78 -11.76
CA ILE A 101 17.57 5.11 -11.16
C ILE A 101 17.61 6.13 -12.29
N TYR A 102 16.81 7.17 -12.15
CA TYR A 102 16.67 8.25 -13.11
C TYR A 102 17.00 9.59 -12.45
N ARG A 103 17.52 10.54 -13.24
CA ARG A 103 17.55 11.96 -12.89
C ARG A 103 16.25 12.60 -13.38
N ILE A 104 15.67 13.45 -12.55
CA ILE A 104 14.54 14.31 -12.94
C ILE A 104 15.16 15.56 -13.58
N GLU A 105 14.89 15.80 -14.86
CA GLU A 105 15.48 16.94 -15.60
C GLU A 105 14.54 18.12 -15.72
N VAL A 106 13.23 17.85 -15.76
CA VAL A 106 12.16 18.85 -15.83
C VAL A 106 11.05 18.40 -14.90
N ALA A 107 10.54 19.32 -14.10
CA ALA A 107 9.39 19.15 -13.24
C ALA A 107 8.88 20.52 -12.78
N ASP A 108 7.59 20.79 -12.97
CA ASP A 108 6.98 22.07 -12.56
C ASP A 108 6.67 22.14 -11.05
N ASP A 109 6.65 21.00 -10.37
CA ASP A 109 6.53 20.86 -8.93
C ASP A 109 7.78 20.17 -8.38
N ASP A 110 8.01 20.32 -7.09
CA ASP A 110 9.11 19.64 -6.43
C ASP A 110 8.88 18.11 -6.47
N PHE A 111 9.63 17.39 -7.30
CA PHE A 111 9.78 15.93 -7.24
C PHE A 111 11.22 15.54 -6.83
N GLY A 112 12.05 16.51 -6.45
CA GLY A 112 13.49 16.33 -6.26
C GLY A 112 14.27 16.05 -7.56
N ASP A 113 15.54 15.68 -7.39
CA ASP A 113 16.50 15.50 -8.51
C ASP A 113 16.58 14.08 -9.07
N SER A 114 16.01 13.10 -8.36
CA SER A 114 16.12 11.69 -8.74
C SER A 114 14.87 10.88 -8.45
N ALA A 115 14.71 9.80 -9.22
CA ALA A 115 13.62 8.85 -9.06
C ALA A 115 14.07 7.40 -9.25
N VAL A 116 13.35 6.49 -8.59
CA VAL A 116 13.46 5.03 -8.75
C VAL A 116 12.27 4.56 -9.58
N LEU A 117 12.54 3.86 -10.67
CA LEU A 117 11.52 3.26 -11.54
C LEU A 117 11.52 1.73 -11.34
N LYS A 118 10.35 1.17 -11.03
CA LYS A 118 10.18 -0.28 -10.78
C LYS A 118 8.90 -0.77 -11.44
N TRP A 119 8.98 -1.88 -12.17
CA TRP A 119 7.81 -2.57 -12.68
C TRP A 119 7.26 -3.58 -11.68
N SER A 120 5.96 -3.72 -11.78
CA SER A 120 5.16 -4.76 -11.15
C SER A 120 4.08 -5.22 -12.13
N TRP A 121 3.30 -6.20 -11.73
CA TRP A 121 2.21 -6.72 -12.54
C TRP A 121 1.08 -7.21 -11.66
N ASP A 122 -0.13 -7.17 -12.21
CA ASP A 122 -1.30 -7.82 -11.64
C ASP A 122 -1.89 -8.80 -12.66
N ILE A 123 -2.52 -9.86 -12.17
CA ILE A 123 -3.31 -10.78 -12.99
C ILE A 123 -4.78 -10.65 -12.58
N THR A 124 -5.64 -10.39 -13.56
CA THR A 124 -7.11 -10.40 -13.40
C THR A 124 -7.71 -11.31 -14.46
N GLY A 125 -8.32 -12.43 -14.04
CA GLY A 125 -8.74 -13.46 -14.98
C GLY A 125 -7.53 -14.05 -15.72
N THR A 126 -7.53 -13.92 -17.05
CA THR A 126 -6.40 -14.32 -17.92
C THR A 126 -5.46 -13.17 -18.27
N ASP A 127 -5.82 -11.94 -17.91
CA ASP A 127 -5.11 -10.74 -18.35
C ASP A 127 -4.01 -10.37 -17.36
N THR A 128 -2.80 -10.16 -17.88
CA THR A 128 -1.68 -9.62 -17.11
C THR A 128 -1.53 -8.13 -17.42
N THR A 129 -1.66 -7.30 -16.38
CA THR A 129 -1.49 -5.85 -16.48
C THR A 129 -0.18 -5.44 -15.85
N HIS A 130 0.65 -4.70 -16.56
CA HIS A 130 1.94 -4.22 -16.06
C HIS A 130 1.82 -2.77 -15.56
N TYR A 131 2.40 -2.52 -14.38
CA TYR A 131 2.43 -1.21 -13.74
C TYR A 131 3.85 -0.75 -13.49
N LEU A 132 4.18 0.46 -13.91
CA LEU A 132 5.41 1.15 -13.56
C LEU A 132 5.13 2.07 -12.37
N SER A 133 5.84 1.85 -11.26
CA SER A 133 5.93 2.84 -10.20
C SER A 133 7.17 3.71 -10.36
N ILE A 134 7.01 4.99 -10.06
CA ILE A 134 8.08 5.99 -10.01
C ILE A 134 8.09 6.52 -8.59
N PHE A 135 9.20 6.38 -7.86
CA PHE A 135 9.39 6.96 -6.54
C PHE A 135 10.37 8.12 -6.61
N CYS A 136 9.89 9.31 -6.31
CA CYS A 136 10.66 10.55 -6.33
C CYS A 136 11.40 10.76 -5.01
N GLN A 137 12.56 11.39 -5.07
CA GLN A 137 13.42 11.63 -3.91
C GLN A 137 12.74 12.48 -2.82
N GLU A 138 11.97 13.49 -3.21
CA GLU A 138 11.38 14.45 -2.27
C GLU A 138 9.91 14.16 -1.90
N ALA A 139 9.60 14.39 -0.61
CA ALA A 139 8.26 14.33 0.01
C ALA A 139 7.45 13.06 -0.28
N VAL A 140 8.11 11.90 -0.45
CA VAL A 140 7.46 10.60 -0.67
C VAL A 140 6.42 10.69 -1.80
N ARG A 141 6.79 11.38 -2.89
CA ARG A 141 5.95 11.49 -4.08
C ARG A 141 6.14 10.25 -4.95
N TYR A 142 5.04 9.72 -5.46
CA TYR A 142 5.10 8.56 -6.34
C TYR A 142 4.13 8.66 -7.51
N PHE A 143 4.39 7.87 -8.55
CA PHE A 143 3.50 7.60 -9.67
C PHE A 143 3.15 6.13 -9.70
N ILE A 144 1.93 5.78 -10.12
CA ILE A 144 1.55 4.43 -10.52
C ILE A 144 0.93 4.52 -11.90
N LEU A 145 1.57 3.88 -12.88
CA LEU A 145 1.25 4.02 -14.29
C LEU A 145 1.05 2.64 -14.91
N GLN A 146 -0.11 2.37 -15.50
CA GLN A 146 -0.33 1.21 -16.34
C GLN A 146 0.38 1.41 -17.68
N GLY A 147 1.06 0.37 -18.17
CA GLY A 147 1.72 0.39 -19.48
C GLY A 147 0.96 -0.37 -20.57
N LYS A 148 0.92 0.20 -21.78
CA LYS A 148 0.43 -0.45 -23.01
C LYS A 148 1.36 -0.18 -24.19
N ALA A 149 1.46 -1.11 -25.13
CA ALA A 149 2.08 -0.88 -26.43
C ALA A 149 1.06 -0.28 -27.40
N SER A 150 1.47 0.67 -28.24
CA SER A 150 0.66 1.21 -29.33
C SER A 150 1.55 1.54 -30.51
N GLY A 151 1.54 0.67 -31.53
CA GLY A 151 2.49 0.72 -32.65
C GLY A 151 3.94 0.59 -32.16
N ASP A 152 4.79 1.56 -32.53
CA ASP A 152 6.18 1.66 -32.06
C ASP A 152 6.34 2.60 -30.85
N SER A 153 5.27 2.78 -30.07
CA SER A 153 5.28 3.55 -28.82
C SER A 153 4.89 2.69 -27.62
N VAL A 154 5.40 3.05 -26.44
CA VAL A 154 4.84 2.65 -25.14
C VAL A 154 4.07 3.82 -24.56
N LEU A 155 2.84 3.56 -24.14
CA LEU A 155 1.99 4.51 -23.44
C LEU A 155 2.00 4.14 -21.96
N LEU A 156 2.22 5.12 -21.09
CA LEU A 156 2.07 4.96 -19.64
C LEU A 156 0.95 5.90 -19.18
N ASN A 157 -0.02 5.37 -18.43
CA ASN A 157 -1.19 6.12 -18.00
C ASN A 157 -1.52 5.80 -16.54
N GLY A 158 -1.73 6.82 -15.74
CA GLY A 158 -2.08 6.64 -14.34
C GLY A 158 -2.10 7.95 -13.58
N TYR A 159 -1.64 7.91 -12.34
CA TYR A 159 -1.67 9.06 -11.45
C TYR A 159 -0.38 9.22 -10.67
N TRP A 160 -0.20 10.42 -10.12
CA TRP A 160 0.84 10.73 -9.15
C TRP A 160 0.22 11.16 -7.82
N ARG A 161 0.99 11.03 -6.73
CA ARG A 161 0.52 11.29 -5.37
C ARG A 161 1.63 11.86 -4.50
N ASN A 162 1.31 12.87 -3.69
CA ASN A 162 2.13 13.32 -2.57
C ASN A 162 1.58 12.79 -1.24
N VAL A 163 2.26 11.81 -0.63
CA VAL A 163 1.75 11.12 0.57
C VAL A 163 1.59 12.03 1.79
N GLU A 164 2.22 13.21 1.83
CA GLU A 164 2.18 14.12 2.98
C GLU A 164 0.95 15.03 3.02
N ASN A 165 0.23 15.16 1.92
CA ASN A 165 -0.96 16.03 1.81
C ASN A 165 -2.00 15.38 0.89
N THR A 166 -2.98 16.11 0.35
CA THR A 166 -4.02 15.57 -0.55
C THR A 166 -3.70 15.72 -2.03
N LYS A 167 -2.53 16.28 -2.40
CA LYS A 167 -2.17 16.50 -3.80
C LYS A 167 -2.01 15.17 -4.54
N THR A 168 -2.73 15.07 -5.64
CA THR A 168 -2.81 13.92 -6.54
C THR A 168 -3.17 14.44 -7.93
N GLY A 169 -2.96 13.65 -8.98
CA GLY A 169 -3.47 14.00 -10.29
C GLY A 169 -3.03 13.05 -11.39
N LYS A 170 -3.59 13.21 -12.58
CA LYS A 170 -3.29 12.36 -13.74
C LYS A 170 -1.83 12.49 -14.14
N ALA A 171 -1.26 11.41 -14.67
CA ALA A 171 0.07 11.40 -15.25
C ALA A 171 0.10 10.51 -16.50
N ARG A 172 0.66 11.02 -17.58
CA ARG A 172 0.70 10.36 -18.89
C ARG A 172 2.08 10.50 -19.50
N PHE A 173 2.62 9.40 -20.03
CA PHE A 173 3.91 9.37 -20.73
C PHE A 173 3.76 8.67 -22.07
N VAL A 174 4.57 9.12 -23.03
CA VAL A 174 4.72 8.47 -24.33
C VAL A 174 6.19 8.24 -24.58
N ILE A 175 6.58 6.98 -24.70
CA ILE A 175 7.93 6.57 -25.07
C ILE A 175 7.90 6.13 -26.52
N ALA A 176 8.47 6.94 -27.41
CA ALA A 176 8.55 6.63 -28.85
C ALA A 176 9.72 5.67 -29.15
N ASN A 177 9.74 5.15 -30.38
CA ASN A 177 10.81 4.26 -30.89
C ASN A 177 11.02 3.02 -30.04
N ARG A 178 9.93 2.37 -29.59
CA ARG A 178 9.93 1.18 -28.73
C ARG A 178 10.94 0.13 -29.20
N ARG A 179 11.02 -0.16 -30.50
CA ARG A 179 11.97 -1.14 -31.04
C ARG A 179 13.43 -0.71 -30.86
N THR A 180 13.73 0.57 -30.95
CA THR A 180 15.10 1.08 -30.74
C THR A 180 15.44 1.14 -29.25
N VAL A 181 14.50 1.59 -28.41
CA VAL A 181 14.69 1.73 -26.95
C VAL A 181 14.73 0.37 -26.26
N PHE A 182 13.91 -0.57 -26.71
CA PHE A 182 13.74 -1.88 -26.08
C PHE A 182 14.21 -3.07 -26.93
N GLY A 183 14.81 -2.85 -28.11
CA GLY A 183 15.34 -3.90 -28.98
C GLY A 183 16.64 -4.53 -28.50
N PRO A 184 17.04 -5.69 -29.03
CA PRO A 184 18.24 -6.41 -28.61
C PRO A 184 19.53 -5.59 -28.78
N ASP A 185 19.58 -4.71 -29.78
CA ASP A 185 20.71 -3.82 -30.08
C ASP A 185 20.63 -2.44 -29.41
N SER A 186 19.72 -2.26 -28.44
CA SER A 186 19.53 -0.96 -27.76
C SER A 186 20.85 -0.51 -27.12
N ALA A 187 21.47 0.54 -27.68
CA ALA A 187 22.74 1.08 -27.26
C ALA A 187 22.67 1.64 -25.83
N ALA A 188 22.96 0.80 -24.83
CA ALA A 188 22.98 1.09 -23.40
C ALA A 188 21.68 1.71 -22.83
N GLN A 189 21.18 1.21 -21.69
CA GLN A 189 20.07 1.83 -20.96
C GLN A 189 20.25 3.35 -20.71
N GLY A 190 21.48 3.88 -20.81
CA GLY A 190 21.83 5.30 -20.76
C GLY A 190 21.15 6.23 -21.78
N SER A 191 20.55 5.71 -22.86
CA SER A 191 19.80 6.53 -23.83
C SER A 191 18.32 6.70 -23.50
N VAL A 192 17.80 6.03 -22.46
CA VAL A 192 16.38 6.06 -22.12
C VAL A 192 16.00 7.42 -21.53
N PHE A 193 15.00 8.05 -22.14
CA PHE A 193 14.43 9.32 -21.72
C PHE A 193 12.90 9.22 -21.72
N LEU A 194 12.28 9.44 -20.56
CA LEU A 194 10.82 9.42 -20.42
C LEU A 194 10.32 10.85 -20.36
N ARG A 195 9.54 11.24 -21.37
CA ARG A 195 8.79 12.49 -21.38
C ARG A 195 7.35 12.23 -21.01
N GLY A 196 6.83 12.99 -20.06
CA GLY A 196 5.44 12.92 -19.66
C GLY A 196 4.89 14.25 -19.24
N HIS A 197 3.60 14.23 -18.98
CA HIS A 197 2.88 15.35 -18.40
C HIS A 197 2.06 14.87 -17.21
N TYR A 198 1.81 15.77 -16.27
CA TYR A 198 0.96 15.52 -15.13
C TYR A 198 0.04 16.71 -14.83
N GLY A 199 -1.05 16.45 -14.12
CA GLY A 199 -2.08 17.43 -13.79
C GLY A 199 -2.36 17.47 -12.29
N MET A 200 -3.23 18.39 -11.87
CA MET A 200 -3.77 18.44 -10.52
C MET A 200 -5.20 17.89 -10.53
N PHE A 201 -5.47 16.92 -9.65
CA PHE A 201 -6.77 16.25 -9.53
C PHE A 201 -7.22 15.69 -10.88
N ASP A 202 -8.46 15.97 -11.29
CA ASP A 202 -9.04 15.56 -12.57
C ASP A 202 -8.72 16.48 -13.75
N SER A 203 -7.89 17.51 -13.54
CA SER A 203 -7.43 18.37 -14.64
C SER A 203 -6.60 17.56 -15.64
N ASP A 204 -6.61 17.99 -16.90
CA ASP A 204 -5.75 17.36 -17.89
C ASP A 204 -4.26 17.59 -17.57
N PRO A 205 -3.39 16.62 -17.90
CA PRO A 205 -1.98 16.70 -17.58
C PRO A 205 -1.27 17.64 -18.55
N GLU A 206 -1.05 18.88 -18.13
CA GLU A 206 -0.40 19.94 -18.91
C GLU A 206 1.02 20.26 -18.43
N LYS A 207 1.35 19.95 -17.17
CA LYS A 207 2.67 20.22 -16.58
C LYS A 207 3.69 19.20 -17.04
N GLU A 208 4.88 19.62 -17.45
CA GLU A 208 5.90 18.71 -17.97
C GLU A 208 6.67 17.99 -16.85
N VAL A 209 6.99 16.71 -17.05
CA VAL A 209 7.92 15.97 -16.19
C VAL A 209 8.78 15.02 -17.02
N ASN A 210 10.10 15.08 -16.83
CA ASN A 210 11.07 14.35 -17.63
C ASN A 210 12.07 13.56 -16.78
N PHE A 211 12.31 12.30 -17.16
CA PHE A 211 13.24 11.41 -16.49
C PHE A 211 14.33 10.92 -17.44
N ARG A 212 15.60 11.13 -17.10
CA ARG A 212 16.76 10.58 -17.82
C ARG A 212 17.35 9.41 -17.04
N PHE A 213 17.52 8.27 -17.71
CA PHE A 213 18.14 7.10 -17.08
C PHE A 213 19.56 7.42 -16.62
N LYS A 214 19.89 7.01 -15.39
CA LYS A 214 21.20 7.22 -14.78
C LYS A 214 21.97 5.91 -14.67
N ARG A 215 21.34 4.87 -14.11
CA ARG A 215 21.96 3.55 -13.89
C ARG A 215 20.90 2.50 -13.55
N PRO A 216 21.17 1.20 -13.74
CA PRO A 216 20.27 0.15 -13.32
C PRO A 216 20.09 0.11 -11.79
N LEU A 217 19.01 -0.54 -11.35
CA LEU A 217 18.86 -0.94 -9.95
C LEU A 217 19.95 -1.96 -9.59
N LYS A 218 20.35 -1.98 -8.32
CA LYS A 218 21.26 -3.01 -7.84
C LYS A 218 20.48 -4.33 -7.79
N GLU A 219 20.97 -5.36 -8.48
CA GLU A 219 20.46 -6.72 -8.35
C GLU A 219 20.91 -7.29 -6.99
N ASP A 220 20.21 -6.92 -5.93
CA ASP A 220 20.44 -7.42 -4.58
C ASP A 220 19.12 -7.91 -4.00
N SER A 221 18.83 -9.20 -4.19
CA SER A 221 17.61 -9.85 -3.70
C SER A 221 17.62 -10.13 -2.20
N SER A 222 18.70 -9.73 -1.49
CA SER A 222 18.88 -10.05 -0.07
C SER A 222 18.04 -9.19 0.88
N PHE A 223 17.34 -8.17 0.35
CA PHE A 223 16.43 -7.33 1.11
C PHE A 223 14.98 -7.60 0.71
N LEU A 224 14.11 -7.65 1.71
CA LEU A 224 12.66 -7.68 1.55
C LEU A 224 12.09 -6.30 1.88
N VAL A 225 11.28 -5.77 0.98
CA VAL A 225 10.41 -4.62 1.26
C VAL A 225 9.05 -5.18 1.65
N ILE A 226 8.74 -5.15 2.94
CA ILE A 226 7.52 -5.73 3.51
C ILE A 226 6.51 -4.61 3.79
N ALA A 227 5.39 -4.65 3.09
CA ALA A 227 4.27 -3.73 3.25
C ALA A 227 3.42 -4.12 4.47
N HIS A 228 3.50 -3.32 5.54
CA HIS A 228 2.74 -3.50 6.78
C HIS A 228 1.23 -3.33 6.54
N ARG A 229 0.41 -4.23 7.09
CA ARG A 229 -1.05 -4.33 6.90
C ARG A 229 -1.48 -4.42 5.43
N GLY A 230 -0.69 -5.11 4.64
CA GLY A 230 -0.89 -5.29 3.22
C GLY A 230 -0.53 -4.08 2.36
N GLY A 231 -0.08 -2.94 2.91
CA GLY A 231 0.34 -1.79 2.09
C GLY A 231 0.13 -0.38 2.65
N GLY A 232 -0.32 -0.24 3.90
CA GLY A 232 -0.50 1.08 4.54
C GLY A 232 -1.66 1.08 5.55
N ARG A 233 -1.92 2.25 6.13
CA ARG A 233 -3.06 2.47 7.05
C ARG A 233 -4.15 3.28 6.35
N ASN A 234 -5.38 3.19 6.84
CA ASN A 234 -6.48 4.03 6.33
C ASN A 234 -6.17 5.54 6.44
N ASN A 235 -5.34 5.95 7.40
CA ASN A 235 -4.92 7.34 7.60
C ASN A 235 -3.79 7.79 6.67
N ASP A 236 -3.22 6.90 5.84
CA ASP A 236 -2.18 7.25 4.86
C ASP A 236 -2.77 7.79 3.54
N LEU A 237 -4.09 8.01 3.49
CA LEU A 237 -4.80 8.59 2.33
C LEU A 237 -4.58 7.79 1.04
N LEU A 238 -4.52 6.46 1.18
CA LEU A 238 -4.43 5.52 0.08
C LEU A 238 -5.85 5.14 -0.40
N PRO A 239 -6.00 4.75 -1.69
CA PRO A 239 -7.30 4.43 -2.26
C PRO A 239 -7.86 3.06 -1.83
N ALA A 240 -7.09 2.26 -1.11
CA ALA A 240 -7.48 0.94 -0.61
C ALA A 240 -7.51 0.92 0.93
N SER A 241 -8.32 0.03 1.50
CA SER A 241 -8.35 -0.17 2.95
C SER A 241 -7.20 -1.03 3.41
N GLU A 242 -6.64 -0.72 4.60
CA GLU A 242 -5.65 -1.62 5.22
C GLU A 242 -6.22 -3.05 5.34
N ASN A 243 -5.38 -4.06 5.09
CA ASN A 243 -5.78 -5.47 5.07
C ASN A 243 -6.84 -5.88 4.01
N SER A 244 -7.12 -5.06 2.98
CA SER A 244 -8.00 -5.45 1.87
C SER A 244 -7.25 -6.15 0.72
N LEU A 245 -7.98 -6.82 -0.19
CA LEU A 245 -7.38 -7.45 -1.38
C LEU A 245 -6.81 -6.39 -2.35
N GLU A 246 -7.50 -5.26 -2.49
CA GLU A 246 -7.07 -4.12 -3.29
C GLU A 246 -5.76 -3.52 -2.74
N MET A 247 -5.56 -3.56 -1.42
CA MET A 247 -4.33 -3.10 -0.79
C MET A 247 -3.15 -4.02 -1.11
N ILE A 248 -3.36 -5.34 -1.19
CA ILE A 248 -2.31 -6.28 -1.64
C ILE A 248 -1.85 -5.95 -3.07
N HIS A 249 -2.79 -5.69 -3.98
CA HIS A 249 -2.47 -5.22 -5.33
C HIS A 249 -1.70 -3.90 -5.29
N LEU A 250 -2.18 -2.90 -4.53
CA LEU A 250 -1.53 -1.61 -4.41
C LEU A 250 -0.09 -1.71 -3.86
N ALA A 251 0.15 -2.53 -2.83
CA ALA A 251 1.49 -2.76 -2.30
C ALA A 251 2.42 -3.34 -3.35
N SER A 252 1.94 -4.31 -4.13
CA SER A 252 2.74 -4.87 -5.22
C SER A 252 3.04 -3.84 -6.31
N ARG A 253 2.07 -2.96 -6.67
CA ARG A 253 2.27 -1.86 -7.64
C ARG A 253 3.29 -0.84 -7.14
N LEU A 254 3.33 -0.62 -5.83
CA LEU A 254 4.32 0.21 -5.13
C LEU A 254 5.67 -0.51 -4.95
N GLY A 255 5.88 -1.68 -5.55
CA GLY A 255 7.16 -2.38 -5.56
C GLY A 255 7.48 -3.13 -4.26
N ALA A 256 6.52 -3.32 -3.36
CA ALA A 256 6.71 -4.21 -2.22
C ALA A 256 7.01 -5.64 -2.70
N THR A 257 8.00 -6.29 -2.09
CA THR A 257 8.32 -7.69 -2.37
C THR A 257 7.63 -8.65 -1.40
N GLY A 258 7.17 -8.12 -0.27
CA GLY A 258 6.40 -8.86 0.71
C GLY A 258 5.30 -8.03 1.34
N ILE A 259 4.40 -8.70 2.04
CA ILE A 259 3.34 -8.08 2.84
C ILE A 259 3.32 -8.69 4.23
N GLU A 260 2.90 -7.90 5.21
CA GLU A 260 2.44 -8.38 6.51
C GLU A 260 0.93 -8.13 6.58
N ILE A 261 0.17 -9.11 7.06
CA ILE A 261 -1.29 -9.04 7.17
C ILE A 261 -1.76 -9.55 8.53
N ASP A 262 -2.75 -8.86 9.10
CA ASP A 262 -3.29 -9.17 10.42
C ASP A 262 -4.41 -10.21 10.31
N VAL A 263 -4.24 -11.37 10.94
CA VAL A 263 -5.21 -12.47 10.87
C VAL A 263 -5.91 -12.70 12.20
N GLN A 264 -7.24 -12.78 12.15
CA GLN A 264 -8.12 -13.11 13.28
C GLN A 264 -9.11 -14.21 12.89
N LEU A 265 -9.72 -14.86 13.88
CA LEU A 265 -10.83 -15.79 13.66
C LEU A 265 -12.18 -15.11 13.95
N THR A 266 -13.15 -15.36 13.09
CA THR A 266 -14.57 -15.12 13.38
C THR A 266 -15.13 -16.15 14.38
N LYS A 267 -16.37 -15.96 14.85
CA LYS A 267 -17.09 -16.87 15.75
C LYS A 267 -17.17 -18.31 15.21
N ASP A 268 -17.41 -18.44 13.91
CA ASP A 268 -17.46 -19.71 13.17
C ASP A 268 -16.05 -20.18 12.72
N SER A 269 -14.99 -19.59 13.27
CA SER A 269 -13.59 -19.97 13.06
C SER A 269 -13.09 -19.80 11.63
N VAL A 270 -13.65 -18.86 10.87
CA VAL A 270 -13.15 -18.45 9.55
C VAL A 270 -11.99 -17.46 9.75
N PRO A 271 -10.78 -17.73 9.22
CA PRO A 271 -9.67 -16.78 9.29
C PRO A 271 -9.92 -15.59 8.36
N VAL A 272 -9.89 -14.37 8.90
CA VAL A 272 -10.17 -13.12 8.20
C VAL A 272 -9.08 -12.08 8.46
N LEU A 273 -8.94 -11.09 7.57
CA LEU A 273 -7.97 -10.03 7.74
C LEU A 273 -8.60 -8.78 8.36
N TYR A 274 -8.16 -8.45 9.57
CA TYR A 274 -8.62 -7.26 10.30
C TYR A 274 -7.64 -6.96 11.44
N HIS A 275 -7.26 -5.70 11.65
CA HIS A 275 -6.18 -5.37 12.60
C HIS A 275 -6.63 -5.28 14.06
N ASP A 276 -7.73 -4.56 14.35
CA ASP A 276 -8.17 -4.29 15.72
C ASP A 276 -9.04 -5.45 16.25
N THR A 277 -9.08 -5.71 17.56
CA THR A 277 -9.93 -6.80 18.09
C THR A 277 -11.42 -6.46 17.95
N ARG A 278 -11.77 -5.18 18.05
CA ARG A 278 -13.15 -4.66 17.97
C ARG A 278 -13.44 -4.00 16.65
N LEU A 279 -14.67 -4.19 16.17
CA LEU A 279 -15.22 -3.44 15.05
C LEU A 279 -15.28 -1.94 15.38
N ASN A 280 -14.78 -1.10 14.48
CA ASN A 280 -14.67 0.33 14.73
C ASN A 280 -14.59 1.20 13.45
N ASP A 281 -14.95 2.47 13.60
CA ASP A 281 -15.08 3.44 12.51
C ASP A 281 -13.73 3.87 11.89
N ARG A 282 -12.59 3.49 12.48
CA ARG A 282 -11.26 3.68 11.84
C ARG A 282 -11.09 2.73 10.67
N LEU A 283 -11.66 1.53 10.77
CA LEU A 283 -11.50 0.45 9.82
C LEU A 283 -12.70 0.28 8.90
N THR A 284 -13.88 0.75 9.31
CA THR A 284 -15.16 0.53 8.61
C THR A 284 -15.87 1.85 8.32
N LYS A 285 -16.76 1.88 7.30
CA LYS A 285 -17.61 3.06 6.99
C LYS A 285 -18.83 3.09 7.89
N ASP A 286 -19.63 2.04 7.81
CA ASP A 286 -20.81 1.78 8.61
C ASP A 286 -20.73 0.32 9.03
N ALA A 287 -20.81 0.07 10.33
CA ALA A 287 -20.97 -1.28 10.85
C ALA A 287 -22.35 -1.32 11.52
N GLY A 288 -23.27 -2.12 10.97
CA GLY A 288 -24.57 -2.40 11.60
C GLY A 288 -24.45 -3.10 12.96
N ILE A 289 -23.23 -3.59 13.25
CA ILE A 289 -22.85 -4.35 14.43
C ILE A 289 -21.62 -3.72 15.12
N ARG A 290 -21.50 -3.92 16.44
CA ARG A 290 -20.42 -3.39 17.27
C ARG A 290 -20.03 -4.41 18.33
N GLY A 291 -18.74 -4.61 18.56
CA GLY A 291 -18.27 -5.61 19.53
C GLY A 291 -16.89 -6.14 19.15
N GLU A 292 -16.50 -7.25 19.78
CA GLU A 292 -15.31 -7.98 19.36
C GLU A 292 -15.59 -8.70 18.04
N LEU A 293 -14.66 -8.68 17.09
CA LEU A 293 -14.82 -9.33 15.79
C LEU A 293 -15.10 -10.84 15.95
N ALA A 294 -14.49 -11.47 16.95
CA ALA A 294 -14.65 -12.89 17.26
C ALA A 294 -16.06 -13.29 17.73
N GLU A 295 -16.95 -12.32 18.01
CA GLU A 295 -18.35 -12.57 18.41
C GLU A 295 -19.31 -12.74 17.23
N TYR A 296 -18.84 -12.54 15.99
CA TYR A 296 -19.63 -12.59 14.77
C TYR A 296 -19.16 -13.67 13.82
N THR A 297 -20.09 -14.30 13.12
CA THR A 297 -19.81 -15.22 12.00
C THR A 297 -19.33 -14.46 10.78
N TYR A 298 -18.70 -15.16 9.84
CA TYR A 298 -18.22 -14.52 8.62
C TYR A 298 -19.35 -13.91 7.77
N ASP A 299 -20.50 -14.57 7.73
CA ASP A 299 -21.67 -14.12 6.95
C ASP A 299 -22.28 -12.85 7.56
N GLU A 300 -22.37 -12.76 8.90
CA GLU A 300 -22.79 -11.54 9.60
C GLU A 300 -21.84 -10.38 9.30
N LEU A 301 -20.52 -10.60 9.39
CA LEU A 301 -19.53 -9.57 9.08
C LEU A 301 -19.63 -9.10 7.62
N THR A 302 -19.80 -10.02 6.68
CA THR A 302 -19.91 -9.69 5.24
C THR A 302 -21.18 -8.90 4.92
N SER A 303 -22.26 -9.16 5.65
CA SER A 303 -23.55 -8.49 5.45
C SER A 303 -23.62 -7.10 6.09
N GLU A 304 -23.01 -6.94 7.27
CA GLU A 304 -23.21 -5.77 8.13
C GLU A 304 -22.01 -4.80 8.14
N VAL A 305 -20.86 -5.18 7.58
CA VAL A 305 -19.61 -4.40 7.68
C VAL A 305 -19.01 -4.11 6.31
N THR A 306 -18.84 -2.82 6.03
CA THR A 306 -18.08 -2.33 4.87
C THR A 306 -16.76 -1.68 5.32
N LEU A 307 -15.64 -2.08 4.72
CA LEU A 307 -14.33 -1.49 4.99
C LEU A 307 -14.29 0.01 4.64
N LYS A 308 -13.36 0.75 5.24
CA LYS A 308 -13.27 2.22 5.15
C LYS A 308 -13.24 2.76 3.72
N ARG A 309 -12.63 2.02 2.78
CA ARG A 309 -12.52 2.35 1.36
C ARG A 309 -13.46 1.53 0.46
N GLY A 310 -14.44 0.85 1.07
CA GLY A 310 -15.34 -0.07 0.38
C GLY A 310 -14.82 -1.52 0.41
N GLY A 311 -15.69 -2.46 0.03
CA GLY A 311 -15.40 -3.89 0.09
C GLY A 311 -15.71 -4.53 1.45
N ARG A 312 -15.73 -5.87 1.44
CA ARG A 312 -15.93 -6.71 2.64
C ARG A 312 -14.61 -6.98 3.34
N ILE A 313 -14.67 -7.43 4.60
CA ILE A 313 -13.52 -8.02 5.30
C ILE A 313 -13.10 -9.30 4.53
N PRO A 314 -11.86 -9.39 4.01
CA PRO A 314 -11.45 -10.55 3.23
C PRO A 314 -11.10 -11.74 4.13
N THR A 315 -11.25 -12.96 3.59
CA THR A 315 -10.72 -14.16 4.23
C THR A 315 -9.21 -14.27 4.02
N LEU A 316 -8.51 -14.99 4.90
CA LEU A 316 -7.10 -15.31 4.69
C LEU A 316 -6.89 -16.09 3.39
N GLN A 317 -7.82 -16.97 3.04
CA GLN A 317 -7.75 -17.74 1.79
C GLN A 317 -7.76 -16.82 0.56
N ASP A 318 -8.65 -15.81 0.54
CA ASP A 318 -8.72 -14.85 -0.55
C ASP A 318 -7.44 -14.03 -0.65
N ALA A 319 -6.91 -13.54 0.48
CA ALA A 319 -5.68 -12.77 0.52
C ALA A 319 -4.45 -13.57 0.05
N LEU A 320 -4.31 -14.83 0.49
CA LEU A 320 -3.24 -15.71 0.05
C LEU A 320 -3.36 -16.03 -1.45
N HIS A 321 -4.59 -16.23 -1.95
CA HIS A 321 -4.82 -16.39 -3.39
C HIS A 321 -4.38 -15.16 -4.17
N THR A 322 -4.83 -13.96 -3.77
CA THR A 322 -4.44 -12.70 -4.39
C THR A 322 -2.92 -12.53 -4.40
N ALA A 323 -2.25 -12.73 -3.26
CA ALA A 323 -0.81 -12.56 -3.18
C ALA A 323 -0.04 -13.57 -4.07
N VAL A 324 -0.43 -14.84 -4.07
CA VAL A 324 0.28 -15.91 -4.79
C VAL A 324 0.03 -15.87 -6.30
N TYR A 325 -1.21 -15.69 -6.70
CA TYR A 325 -1.63 -15.86 -8.10
C TYR A 325 -1.82 -14.56 -8.85
N ASN A 326 -2.15 -13.48 -8.14
CA ASN A 326 -2.54 -12.22 -8.79
C ASN A 326 -1.46 -11.14 -8.72
N THR A 327 -0.35 -11.36 -8.01
CA THR A 327 0.72 -10.36 -7.82
C THR A 327 2.14 -10.98 -7.81
N PRO A 328 3.22 -10.18 -7.94
CA PRO A 328 4.60 -10.64 -7.79
C PRO A 328 5.07 -10.80 -6.33
N ILE A 329 4.19 -10.65 -5.33
CA ILE A 329 4.56 -10.81 -3.92
C ILE A 329 5.22 -12.18 -3.68
N ARG A 330 6.38 -12.18 -3.00
CA ARG A 330 7.18 -13.39 -2.74
C ARG A 330 7.35 -13.71 -1.26
N PHE A 331 6.93 -12.82 -0.38
CA PHE A 331 7.01 -13.01 1.07
C PHE A 331 5.72 -12.56 1.74
N ILE A 332 5.14 -13.39 2.59
CA ILE A 332 3.89 -13.11 3.30
C ILE A 332 4.09 -13.41 4.78
N TRP A 333 3.93 -12.39 5.62
CA TRP A 333 3.95 -12.52 7.07
C TRP A 333 2.52 -12.46 7.61
N LEU A 334 2.08 -13.56 8.23
CA LEU A 334 0.80 -13.66 8.92
C LEU A 334 0.94 -13.23 10.38
N ASP A 335 0.48 -12.02 10.73
CA ASP A 335 0.42 -11.56 12.12
C ASP A 335 -0.86 -12.07 12.78
N CYS A 336 -0.75 -13.17 13.52
CA CYS A 336 -1.88 -13.88 14.11
C CYS A 336 -2.24 -13.31 15.48
N LYS A 337 -3.45 -12.74 15.61
CA LYS A 337 -3.96 -12.29 16.91
C LYS A 337 -4.71 -13.46 17.58
N GLY A 338 -4.16 -13.99 18.67
CA GLY A 338 -4.81 -15.01 19.52
C GLY A 338 -4.30 -16.46 19.38
N GLU A 339 -4.64 -17.30 20.36
CA GLU A 339 -4.17 -18.69 20.52
C GLU A 339 -4.89 -19.73 19.64
N SER A 340 -6.21 -19.62 19.51
CA SER A 340 -7.07 -20.58 18.78
C SER A 340 -6.88 -20.54 17.26
N THR A 341 -6.15 -19.52 16.78
CA THR A 341 -5.98 -19.13 15.38
C THR A 341 -5.01 -20.05 14.63
N LEU A 342 -4.06 -20.68 15.32
CA LEU A 342 -2.87 -21.24 14.67
C LEU A 342 -3.10 -22.50 13.82
N ARG A 343 -3.98 -23.43 14.21
CA ARG A 343 -4.16 -24.71 13.46
C ARG A 343 -4.72 -24.46 12.06
N ARG A 344 -5.79 -23.67 11.95
CA ARG A 344 -6.44 -23.37 10.66
C ARG A 344 -5.53 -22.52 9.77
N ILE A 345 -4.85 -21.53 10.36
CA ILE A 345 -3.88 -20.71 9.64
C ILE A 345 -2.73 -21.56 9.11
N ARG A 346 -2.18 -22.46 9.93
CA ARG A 346 -1.11 -23.37 9.50
C ARG A 346 -1.54 -24.26 8.33
N ALA A 347 -2.74 -24.82 8.37
CA ALA A 347 -3.28 -25.61 7.27
C ALA A 347 -3.40 -24.79 5.97
N LEU A 348 -3.89 -23.54 6.04
CA LEU A 348 -3.93 -22.63 4.90
C LEU A 348 -2.52 -22.28 4.39
N GLN A 349 -1.60 -21.96 5.30
CA GLN A 349 -0.20 -21.69 4.97
C GLN A 349 0.43 -22.84 4.19
N GLU A 350 0.31 -24.08 4.69
CA GLU A 350 0.84 -25.28 4.01
C GLU A 350 0.21 -25.50 2.65
N SER A 351 -1.12 -25.37 2.57
CA SER A 351 -1.85 -25.48 1.30
C SER A 351 -1.35 -24.47 0.27
N PHE A 352 -1.16 -23.20 0.67
CA PHE A 352 -0.72 -22.15 -0.24
C PHE A 352 0.78 -22.24 -0.59
N LEU A 353 1.64 -22.74 0.29
CA LEU A 353 3.03 -23.06 -0.04
C LEU A 353 3.11 -24.14 -1.12
N GLN A 354 2.30 -25.20 -1.01
CA GLN A 354 2.22 -26.26 -2.03
C GLN A 354 1.68 -25.74 -3.36
N LYS A 355 0.60 -24.93 -3.30
CA LYS A 355 -0.01 -24.27 -4.46
C LYS A 355 0.96 -23.31 -5.18
N ALA A 356 1.72 -22.50 -4.44
CA ALA A 356 2.74 -21.62 -5.00
C ALA A 356 3.83 -22.44 -5.71
N LYS A 357 4.32 -23.51 -5.06
CA LYS A 357 5.29 -24.43 -5.68
C LYS A 357 4.76 -25.07 -6.96
N ALA A 358 3.51 -25.54 -6.95
CA ALA A 358 2.86 -26.11 -8.13
C ALA A 358 2.70 -25.10 -9.27
N ALA A 359 2.52 -23.81 -8.95
CA ALA A 359 2.50 -22.71 -9.90
C ALA A 359 3.91 -22.22 -10.34
N GLY A 360 4.99 -22.90 -9.92
CA GLY A 360 6.36 -22.49 -10.23
C GLY A 360 6.80 -21.20 -9.52
N ARG A 361 6.09 -20.78 -8.47
CA ARG A 361 6.36 -19.57 -7.71
C ARG A 361 7.18 -19.88 -6.46
N ASN A 362 8.26 -19.12 -6.25
CA ASN A 362 9.00 -19.11 -4.99
C ASN A 362 8.37 -18.08 -4.05
N VAL A 363 7.40 -18.51 -3.24
CA VAL A 363 6.73 -17.68 -2.23
C VAL A 363 7.00 -18.26 -0.86
N GLU A 364 7.46 -17.41 0.05
CA GLU A 364 7.59 -17.74 1.46
C GLU A 364 6.39 -17.18 2.22
N ILE A 365 5.81 -18.01 3.09
CA ILE A 365 4.69 -17.62 3.97
C ILE A 365 5.12 -17.98 5.38
N VAL A 366 5.21 -17.01 6.27
CA VAL A 366 5.61 -17.18 7.67
C VAL A 366 4.48 -16.81 8.61
N ILE A 367 4.41 -17.52 9.74
CA ILE A 367 3.48 -17.18 10.83
C ILE A 367 4.27 -16.40 11.88
N GLY A 368 3.80 -15.20 12.20
CA GLY A 368 4.36 -14.39 13.27
C GLY A 368 4.11 -15.03 14.64
N ILE A 369 5.17 -15.14 15.44
CA ILE A 369 5.12 -15.67 16.81
C ILE A 369 5.69 -14.59 17.75
N PRO A 370 4.91 -13.56 18.11
CA PRO A 370 5.41 -12.46 18.92
C PRO A 370 5.58 -12.78 20.41
N THR A 371 5.01 -13.89 20.92
CA THR A 371 5.11 -14.25 22.35
C THR A 371 5.61 -15.68 22.57
N GLU A 372 6.25 -15.91 23.73
CA GLU A 372 6.71 -17.24 24.16
C GLU A 372 5.53 -18.23 24.33
N GLU A 373 4.38 -17.70 24.74
CA GLU A 373 3.14 -18.46 24.82
C GLU A 373 2.73 -18.99 23.45
N GLN A 374 2.59 -18.11 22.45
CA GLN A 374 2.26 -18.50 21.07
C GLN A 374 3.30 -19.45 20.49
N TYR A 375 4.58 -19.29 20.84
CA TYR A 375 5.63 -20.24 20.47
C TYR A 375 5.35 -21.64 21.05
N GLY A 376 4.96 -21.71 22.32
CA GLY A 376 4.53 -22.95 22.97
C GLY A 376 3.34 -23.61 22.27
N HIS A 377 2.33 -22.84 21.85
CA HIS A 377 1.20 -23.36 21.08
C HIS A 377 1.62 -23.87 19.70
N PHE A 378 2.45 -23.10 18.99
CA PHE A 378 2.95 -23.48 17.67
C PHE A 378 3.73 -24.80 17.73
N ARG A 379 4.59 -24.99 18.74
CA ARG A 379 5.34 -26.24 18.93
C ARG A 379 4.46 -27.46 19.15
N ARG A 380 3.28 -27.29 19.75
CA ARG A 380 2.30 -28.38 19.96
C ARG A 380 1.54 -28.77 18.69
N LEU A 381 1.60 -27.97 17.62
CA LEU A 381 1.00 -28.34 16.32
C LEU A 381 1.88 -29.30 15.51
N ALA A 382 3.18 -29.40 15.85
CA ALA A 382 4.15 -30.23 15.15
C ALA A 382 4.33 -31.63 15.75
N GLY A 383 3.67 -31.92 16.88
CA GLY A 383 3.55 -33.25 17.48
C GLY A 383 2.12 -33.76 17.33
#